data_AF-A0A2A2SF32-F1
#
_entry.id   AF-A0A2A2SF32-F1
#
_cell.length_a   1.000
_cell.length_b   1.000
_cell.length_c   1.000
_cell.angle_alpha   90.00
_cell.angle_beta   90.00
_cell.angle_gamma   90.00
#
_symmetry.space_group_name_H-M   'P 1'
#
loop_
_entity.id
_entity.type
_entity.pdbx_description
1 polymer ?
#
loop_
_entity_poly.entity_id
_entity_poly.type
_entity_poly.pdbx_seq_one_letter_code
_entity_poly.pdbx_strand_id
1 'polypeptide(L)'
;MRALLLALLLPLAACGGPSTETGQDPSADEGEGSQPLVQEGVPENLVDDPRNTAVPLDPPPPDPNQTPRAAASPATLNAFPAAFQGRWGLVPNDCQPGRVDAKGLMEVGPTSLRFYESRGTVQRLTQPRPDRIEATLAFTGEGQEWTATQALTLIRDGLVLVREERNPPSSLRYTKCPA
;
A
#
# COMPACT_ATOMS: atom_id res chain seq x y z
N MET A 1 44.10 -21.94 -25.09
CA MET A 1 43.24 -21.79 -26.29
C MET A 1 42.28 -22.97 -26.35
N ARG A 2 40.99 -22.72 -26.15
CA ARG A 2 39.91 -23.55 -26.67
C ARG A 2 38.63 -22.70 -26.60
N ALA A 3 38.33 -22.09 -27.73
CA ALA A 3 37.08 -21.40 -27.98
C ALA A 3 35.97 -22.44 -28.11
N LEU A 4 34.84 -22.24 -27.46
CA LEU A 4 33.57 -22.78 -27.92
C LEU A 4 32.50 -21.69 -27.76
N LEU A 5 32.10 -21.15 -28.91
CA LEU A 5 30.88 -20.37 -29.11
C LEU A 5 29.67 -21.28 -28.83
N LEU A 6 28.67 -20.78 -28.12
CA LEU A 6 27.31 -21.31 -28.22
C LEU A 6 26.28 -20.17 -28.24
N ALA A 7 25.29 -20.35 -29.11
CA ALA A 7 24.48 -19.33 -29.76
C ALA A 7 23.36 -18.72 -28.90
N LEU A 8 23.08 -17.43 -29.14
CA LEU A 8 21.83 -16.75 -28.79
C LEU A 8 20.74 -17.14 -29.81
N LEU A 9 19.56 -17.52 -29.32
CA LEU A 9 18.32 -17.62 -30.10
C LEU A 9 17.23 -16.81 -29.38
N LEU A 10 16.79 -15.71 -30.00
CA LEU A 10 15.60 -14.93 -29.64
C LEU A 10 14.39 -15.41 -30.48
N PRO A 11 13.18 -15.53 -29.91
CA PRO A 11 11.95 -15.53 -30.69
C PRO A 11 11.17 -14.20 -30.55
N LEU A 12 10.82 -13.58 -31.69
CA LEU A 12 9.76 -12.56 -31.85
C LEU A 12 8.65 -13.13 -32.74
N ALA A 13 7.39 -13.06 -32.29
CA ALA A 13 6.13 -12.93 -33.06
C ALA A 13 4.97 -13.18 -32.05
N ALA A 14 4.11 -12.23 -31.67
CA ALA A 14 3.12 -11.45 -32.44
C ALA A 14 2.04 -12.32 -33.11
N CYS A 15 0.86 -12.43 -32.48
CA CYS A 15 -0.41 -12.74 -33.13
C CYS A 15 -1.56 -12.07 -32.35
N GLY A 16 -2.21 -11.10 -32.98
CA GLY A 16 -3.48 -10.52 -32.56
C GLY A 16 -4.67 -11.35 -33.06
N GLY A 17 -5.82 -11.16 -32.41
CA GLY A 17 -7.11 -11.71 -32.83
C GLY A 17 -8.19 -10.62 -32.82
N PRO A 18 -9.06 -10.51 -33.83
CA PRO A 18 -10.15 -9.55 -33.86
C PRO A 18 -11.41 -10.13 -33.19
N SER A 19 -12.19 -9.27 -32.53
CA SER A 19 -13.59 -9.58 -32.20
C SER A 19 -14.46 -8.45 -32.75
N THR A 20 -15.12 -8.79 -33.86
CA THR A 20 -16.26 -8.07 -34.44
C THR A 20 -17.48 -8.30 -33.57
N GLU A 21 -18.16 -7.24 -33.17
CA GLU A 21 -19.59 -7.33 -32.85
C GLU A 21 -20.30 -6.09 -33.40
N THR A 22 -20.78 -6.25 -34.64
CA THR A 22 -21.85 -5.42 -35.21
C THR A 22 -23.18 -6.04 -34.79
N GLY A 23 -23.99 -5.26 -34.07
CA GLY A 23 -25.34 -5.64 -33.66
C GLY A 23 -26.20 -4.39 -33.51
N GLN A 24 -26.43 -3.71 -34.64
CA GLN A 24 -27.46 -2.69 -34.82
C GLN A 24 -28.73 -3.42 -35.29
N ASP A 25 -29.88 -3.22 -34.65
CA ASP A 25 -31.17 -2.97 -35.33
C ASP A 25 -32.36 -2.78 -34.34
N PRO A 26 -33.51 -2.23 -34.80
CA PRO A 26 -34.14 -1.09 -34.15
C PRO A 26 -35.66 -1.26 -33.86
N SER A 27 -36.26 -0.14 -33.41
CA SER A 27 -37.64 0.29 -33.63
C SER A 27 -38.80 -0.27 -32.78
N ALA A 28 -39.51 0.73 -32.21
CA ALA A 28 -40.96 0.91 -32.10
C ALA A 28 -41.78 0.03 -31.13
N ASP A 29 -42.44 0.68 -30.17
CA ASP A 29 -43.91 0.76 -30.13
C ASP A 29 -44.38 1.87 -29.17
N GLU A 30 -45.37 2.65 -29.61
CA GLU A 30 -46.07 3.70 -28.86
C GLU A 30 -47.27 3.09 -28.09
N GLY A 31 -47.68 3.65 -26.94
CA GLY A 31 -48.97 3.27 -26.35
C GLY A 31 -49.21 3.64 -24.88
N GLU A 32 -49.66 4.88 -24.68
CA GLU A 32 -50.48 5.48 -23.61
C GLU A 32 -50.82 4.71 -22.30
N GLY A 33 -50.71 5.43 -21.17
CA GLY A 33 -51.55 5.17 -19.99
C GLY A 33 -51.16 5.85 -18.67
N SER A 34 -51.73 7.04 -18.41
CA SER A 34 -52.04 7.64 -17.08
C SER A 34 -51.06 8.67 -16.45
N GLN A 35 -51.56 9.89 -16.27
CA GLN A 35 -50.99 11.05 -15.55
C GLN A 35 -51.29 10.99 -14.02
N PRO A 36 -50.81 11.91 -13.15
CA PRO A 36 -49.55 12.69 -13.15
C PRO A 36 -48.76 12.48 -11.83
N LEU A 37 -47.42 12.60 -11.87
CA LEU A 37 -46.65 12.99 -10.68
C LEU A 37 -46.21 14.44 -10.89
N VAL A 38 -46.48 15.28 -9.90
CA VAL A 38 -46.11 16.70 -9.87
C VAL A 38 -44.62 16.79 -10.14
N GLN A 39 -44.26 17.26 -11.33
CA GLN A 39 -42.88 17.52 -11.71
C GLN A 39 -42.63 18.98 -11.37
N GLU A 40 -42.12 19.22 -10.15
CA GLU A 40 -41.43 20.47 -9.85
C GLU A 40 -40.37 20.65 -10.95
N GLY A 41 -40.55 21.66 -11.79
CA GLY A 41 -39.71 21.87 -12.97
C GLY A 41 -38.24 21.95 -12.57
N VAL A 42 -37.42 21.11 -13.20
CA VAL A 42 -35.98 21.31 -13.20
C VAL A 42 -35.74 22.66 -13.87
N PRO A 43 -35.06 23.62 -13.22
CA PRO A 43 -34.80 24.91 -13.84
C PRO A 43 -34.00 24.69 -15.14
N GLU A 44 -34.42 25.34 -16.23
CA GLU A 44 -33.85 25.25 -17.60
C GLU A 44 -32.36 25.66 -17.71
N ASN A 45 -31.68 25.97 -16.59
CA ASN A 45 -30.28 26.38 -16.55
C ASN A 45 -29.34 25.36 -15.91
N LEU A 46 -29.69 24.07 -15.90
CA LEU A 46 -28.71 22.99 -15.73
C LEU A 46 -27.98 22.75 -17.06
N VAL A 47 -27.16 23.73 -17.43
CA VAL A 47 -26.17 23.58 -18.49
C VAL A 47 -25.04 22.74 -17.90
N ASP A 48 -24.75 21.58 -18.48
CA ASP A 48 -23.52 20.81 -18.24
C ASP A 48 -22.31 21.76 -18.22
N ASP A 49 -21.58 21.86 -17.11
CA ASP A 49 -20.35 22.65 -17.04
C ASP A 49 -19.27 21.96 -17.89
N PRO A 50 -18.90 22.51 -19.06
CA PRO A 50 -17.93 21.86 -19.94
C PRO A 50 -16.50 21.84 -19.36
N ARG A 51 -16.27 22.45 -18.20
CA ARG A 51 -14.95 22.55 -17.56
C ARG A 51 -14.73 21.56 -16.43
N ASN A 52 -15.75 20.79 -16.00
CA ASN A 52 -15.69 19.91 -14.84
C ASN A 52 -14.99 20.59 -13.65
N THR A 53 -15.33 21.86 -13.41
CA THR A 53 -14.66 22.66 -12.39
C THR A 53 -15.27 22.24 -11.06
N ALA A 54 -14.50 21.54 -10.22
CA ALA A 54 -14.93 21.29 -8.85
C ALA A 54 -15.19 22.65 -8.19
N VAL A 55 -16.45 22.94 -7.89
CA VAL A 55 -16.81 24.09 -7.05
C VAL A 55 -16.17 23.82 -5.69
N PRO A 56 -15.24 24.68 -5.22
CA PRO A 56 -14.72 24.54 -3.88
C PRO A 56 -15.89 24.73 -2.92
N LEU A 57 -16.33 23.64 -2.28
CA LEU A 57 -17.19 23.76 -1.12
C LEU A 57 -16.28 24.16 0.03
N ASP A 58 -16.48 25.36 0.54
CA ASP A 58 -15.86 25.75 1.80
C ASP A 58 -16.25 24.70 2.86
N PRO A 59 -15.28 24.18 3.64
CA PRO A 59 -15.62 23.29 4.73
C PRO A 59 -16.62 24.01 5.65
N PRO A 60 -17.65 23.30 6.14
CA PRO A 60 -18.62 23.91 7.04
C PRO A 60 -17.87 24.51 8.25
N PRO A 61 -18.35 25.64 8.80
CA PRO A 61 -17.74 26.22 9.98
C PRO A 61 -17.68 25.17 11.10
N PRO A 62 -16.62 25.18 11.92
CA PRO A 62 -16.50 24.23 13.03
C PRO A 62 -17.74 24.34 13.92
N ASP A 63 -18.37 23.21 14.20
CA ASP A 63 -19.52 23.14 15.09
C ASP A 63 -19.10 23.60 16.50
N PRO A 64 -19.70 24.67 17.05
CA PRO A 64 -19.33 25.20 18.36
C PRO A 64 -19.61 24.22 19.51
N ASN A 65 -20.36 23.15 19.25
CA ASN A 65 -20.66 22.09 20.20
C ASN A 65 -19.80 20.82 19.99
N GLN A 66 -18.97 20.78 18.94
CA GLN A 66 -17.98 19.73 18.77
C GLN A 66 -16.76 20.07 19.64
N THR A 67 -16.66 19.40 20.79
CA THR A 67 -15.42 19.38 21.55
C THR A 67 -14.35 18.72 20.68
N PRO A 68 -13.21 19.37 20.37
CA PRO A 68 -12.13 18.74 19.63
C PRO A 68 -11.74 17.44 20.33
N ARG A 69 -11.93 16.30 19.66
CA ARG A 69 -11.49 15.02 20.21
C ARG A 69 -9.97 15.05 20.25
N ALA A 70 -9.42 15.17 21.46
CA ALA A 70 -7.98 15.06 21.65
C ALA A 70 -7.51 13.74 21.00
N ALA A 71 -6.59 13.84 20.04
CA ALA A 71 -5.96 12.66 19.47
C ALA A 71 -5.27 11.91 20.62
N ALA A 72 -5.65 10.65 20.82
CA ALA A 72 -5.01 9.82 21.82
C ALA A 72 -3.50 9.77 21.53
N SER A 73 -2.69 9.98 22.57
CA SER A 73 -1.23 9.83 22.43
C SER A 73 -0.91 8.37 22.06
N PRO A 74 0.09 8.14 21.20
CA PRO A 74 0.45 6.78 20.79
C PRO A 74 0.89 5.97 22.02
N ALA A 75 0.42 4.73 22.13
CA ALA A 75 0.82 3.84 23.21
C ALA A 75 2.32 3.52 23.11
N THR A 76 3.03 3.48 24.23
CA THR A 76 4.43 3.00 24.27
C THR A 76 4.43 1.49 24.49
N LEU A 77 5.26 0.78 23.75
CA LEU A 77 5.35 -0.68 23.78
C LEU A 77 6.74 -1.14 24.22
N ASN A 78 6.79 -2.27 24.92
CA ASN A 78 8.05 -2.91 25.31
C ASN A 78 8.55 -3.93 24.27
N ALA A 79 7.68 -4.32 23.33
CA ALA A 79 7.98 -5.28 22.27
C ALA A 79 7.12 -5.02 21.03
N PHE A 80 7.63 -5.40 19.86
CA PHE A 80 6.86 -5.46 18.62
C PHE A 80 5.59 -6.29 18.82
N PRO A 81 4.40 -5.82 18.43
CA PRO A 81 3.19 -6.62 18.53
C PRO A 81 3.29 -7.89 17.67
N ALA A 82 2.67 -8.99 18.11
CA ALA A 82 2.76 -10.30 17.45
C ALA A 82 2.42 -10.27 15.96
N ALA A 83 1.50 -9.40 15.54
CA ALA A 83 1.12 -9.24 14.13
C ALA A 83 2.29 -8.78 13.23
N PHE A 84 3.23 -8.00 13.76
CA PHE A 84 4.41 -7.51 13.05
C PHE A 84 5.59 -8.49 13.10
N GLN A 85 5.59 -9.41 14.07
CA GLN A 85 6.68 -10.36 14.23
C GLN A 85 6.68 -11.43 13.13
N GLY A 86 7.87 -11.98 12.85
CA GLY A 86 8.09 -13.04 11.89
C GLY A 86 9.00 -12.63 10.74
N ARG A 87 8.93 -13.42 9.66
CA ARG A 87 9.74 -13.28 8.45
C ARG A 87 8.94 -12.54 7.37
N TRP A 88 9.58 -11.62 6.70
CA TRP A 88 8.99 -10.72 5.70
C TRP A 88 9.90 -10.63 4.49
N GLY A 89 9.44 -11.03 3.30
CA GLY A 89 10.24 -11.03 2.06
C GLY A 89 9.84 -9.92 1.10
N LEU A 90 10.82 -9.30 0.43
CA LEU A 90 10.54 -8.37 -0.68
C LEU A 90 10.05 -9.12 -1.92
N VAL A 91 10.60 -10.30 -2.16
CA VAL A 91 10.18 -11.22 -3.23
C VAL A 91 9.92 -12.63 -2.68
N PRO A 92 9.17 -13.49 -3.39
CA PRO A 92 8.88 -14.86 -2.93
C PRO A 92 10.13 -15.68 -2.62
N ASN A 93 11.24 -15.40 -3.30
CA ASN A 93 12.52 -16.07 -3.12
C ASN A 93 13.14 -15.82 -1.73
N ASP A 94 12.89 -14.66 -1.12
CA ASP A 94 13.43 -14.30 0.19
C ASP A 94 12.83 -15.17 1.31
N CYS A 95 11.64 -15.72 1.08
CA CYS A 95 10.94 -16.55 2.05
C CYS A 95 11.38 -18.02 2.00
N GLN A 96 12.22 -18.43 1.05
CA GLN A 96 12.65 -19.83 0.94
C GLN A 96 13.55 -20.23 2.11
N PRO A 97 13.22 -21.28 2.89
CA PRO A 97 14.05 -21.73 3.99
C PRO A 97 15.47 -22.11 3.55
N GLY A 98 16.47 -21.84 4.39
CA GLY A 98 17.87 -22.21 4.14
C GLY A 98 18.60 -21.39 3.09
N ARG A 99 17.94 -20.44 2.40
CA ARG A 99 18.60 -19.48 1.51
C ARG A 99 19.49 -18.53 2.31
N VAL A 100 20.78 -18.51 1.98
CA VAL A 100 21.77 -17.62 2.62
C VAL A 100 21.95 -16.30 1.90
N ASP A 101 21.44 -16.18 0.67
CA ASP A 101 21.54 -15.02 -0.22
C ASP A 101 20.22 -14.22 -0.32
N ALA A 102 19.26 -14.49 0.58
CA ALA A 102 17.98 -13.80 0.68
C ALA A 102 18.14 -12.35 1.20
N LYS A 103 18.71 -11.47 0.38
CA LYS A 103 19.00 -10.07 0.77
C LYS A 103 17.75 -9.25 1.03
N GLY A 104 16.59 -9.64 0.49
CA GLY A 104 15.31 -8.99 0.72
C GLY A 104 14.53 -9.52 1.92
N LEU A 105 15.08 -10.49 2.68
CA LEU A 105 14.47 -10.98 3.90
C LEU A 105 14.67 -9.98 5.05
N MET A 106 13.57 -9.67 5.72
CA MET A 106 13.54 -8.97 7.00
C MET A 106 12.93 -9.88 8.07
N GLU A 107 13.53 -9.90 9.25
CA GLU A 107 13.04 -10.61 10.43
C GLU A 107 12.71 -9.62 11.54
N VAL A 108 11.49 -9.68 12.04
CA VAL A 108 11.01 -8.87 13.17
C VAL A 108 10.80 -9.80 14.35
N GLY A 109 11.67 -9.66 15.36
CA GLY A 109 11.52 -10.33 16.66
C GLY A 109 10.81 -9.43 17.67
N PRO A 110 10.69 -9.87 18.93
CA PRO A 110 10.04 -9.07 19.98
C PRO A 110 10.70 -7.71 20.20
N THR A 111 12.03 -7.63 20.16
CA THR A 111 12.80 -6.40 20.44
C THR A 111 13.87 -6.10 19.40
N SER A 112 13.81 -6.78 18.25
CA SER A 112 14.83 -6.66 17.21
C SER A 112 14.23 -6.63 15.81
N LEU A 113 14.89 -5.90 14.91
CA LEU A 113 14.60 -5.91 13.48
C LEU A 113 15.89 -6.18 12.72
N ARG A 114 15.91 -7.20 11.85
CA ARG A 114 17.09 -7.63 11.11
C ARG A 114 16.77 -7.66 9.63
N PHE A 115 17.65 -7.15 8.78
CA PHE A 115 17.54 -7.30 7.33
C PHE A 115 18.94 -7.20 6.75
N TYR A 116 19.21 -7.98 5.69
CA TYR A 116 20.54 -8.03 5.09
C TYR A 116 21.65 -8.17 6.16
N GLU A 117 22.55 -7.19 6.25
CA GLU A 117 23.65 -7.14 7.23
C GLU A 117 23.32 -6.28 8.46
N SER A 118 22.18 -5.57 8.45
CA SER A 118 21.75 -4.68 9.53
C SER A 118 21.07 -5.44 10.67
N ARG A 119 21.42 -5.09 11.91
CA ARG A 119 20.85 -5.63 13.15
C ARG A 119 20.39 -4.49 14.05
N GLY A 120 19.08 -4.30 14.13
CA GLY A 120 18.45 -3.24 14.93
C GLY A 120 17.91 -3.77 16.26
N THR A 121 18.17 -3.04 17.35
CA THR A 121 17.57 -3.27 18.67
C THR A 121 16.68 -2.09 19.05
N VAL A 122 15.50 -2.35 19.61
CA VAL A 122 14.54 -1.31 19.98
C VAL A 122 15.08 -0.42 21.08
N GLN A 123 15.11 0.90 20.84
CA GLN A 123 15.32 1.93 21.85
C GLN A 123 14.00 2.58 22.27
N ARG A 124 13.10 2.81 21.31
CA ARG A 124 11.76 3.35 21.54
C ARG A 124 10.79 2.69 20.58
N LEU A 125 9.63 2.29 21.07
CA LEU A 125 8.57 1.71 20.26
C LEU A 125 7.23 2.32 20.66
N THR A 126 6.52 2.87 19.68
CA THR A 126 5.20 3.46 19.87
C THR A 126 4.20 2.96 18.85
N GLN A 127 2.93 2.87 19.23
CA GLN A 127 1.84 2.41 18.39
C GLN A 127 0.79 3.51 18.23
N PRO A 128 0.91 4.37 17.19
CA PRO A 128 -0.10 5.38 16.88
C PRO A 128 -1.41 4.79 16.38
N ARG A 129 -1.40 3.60 15.75
CA ARG A 129 -2.61 2.91 15.25
C ARG A 129 -2.45 1.39 15.41
N PRO A 130 -3.54 0.61 15.46
CA PRO A 130 -3.46 -0.85 15.60
C PRO A 130 -2.55 -1.52 14.55
N ASP A 131 -2.58 -1.00 13.32
CA ASP A 131 -1.84 -1.46 12.15
C ASP A 131 -0.53 -0.71 11.89
N ARG A 132 -0.16 0.30 12.71
CA ARG A 132 1.05 1.10 12.51
C ARG A 132 1.84 1.27 13.80
N ILE A 133 3.14 1.02 13.70
CA ILE A 133 4.12 1.29 14.76
C ILE A 133 5.23 2.19 14.26
N GLU A 134 5.86 2.89 15.21
CA GLU A 134 7.07 3.67 14.99
C GLU A 134 8.14 3.13 15.94
N ALA A 135 9.25 2.67 15.37
CA ALA A 135 10.36 2.05 16.08
C ALA A 135 11.63 2.88 15.86
N THR A 136 12.18 3.43 16.93
CA THR A 136 13.56 3.93 16.95
C THR A 136 14.47 2.78 17.34
N LEU A 137 15.39 2.44 16.44
CA LEU A 137 16.24 1.26 16.50
C LEU A 137 17.70 1.69 16.50
N ALA A 138 18.49 1.14 17.42
CA ALA A 138 19.94 1.17 17.35
C ALA A 138 20.41 0.03 16.44
N PHE A 139 20.98 0.40 15.30
CA PHE A 139 21.47 -0.53 14.29
C PHE A 139 22.99 -0.69 14.37
N THR A 140 23.42 -1.91 14.07
CA THR A 140 24.80 -2.24 13.69
C THR A 140 24.82 -2.94 12.33
N GLY A 141 25.83 -2.68 11.51
CA GLY A 141 25.99 -3.27 10.17
C GLY A 141 27.17 -2.65 9.41
N GLU A 142 27.84 -3.41 8.55
CA GLU A 142 28.99 -2.93 7.73
C GLU A 142 30.12 -2.23 8.53
N GLY A 143 30.27 -2.57 9.81
CA GLY A 143 31.24 -1.93 10.71
C GLY A 143 30.82 -0.56 11.24
N GLN A 144 29.56 -0.17 11.05
CA GLN A 144 28.99 1.08 11.55
C GLN A 144 27.91 0.82 12.60
N GLU A 145 27.69 1.83 13.43
CA GLU A 145 26.56 1.93 14.34
C GLU A 145 25.78 3.21 14.04
N TRP A 146 24.46 3.13 13.99
CA TRP A 146 23.61 4.28 13.77
C TRP A 146 22.24 4.08 14.43
N THR A 147 21.50 5.18 14.62
CA THR A 147 20.12 5.12 15.09
C THR A 147 19.19 5.59 14.00
N ALA A 148 18.14 4.84 13.73
CA ALA A 148 17.13 5.21 12.75
C ALA A 148 15.73 4.99 13.31
N THR A 149 14.79 5.85 12.91
CA THR A 149 13.38 5.68 13.20
C THR A 149 12.67 5.17 11.95
N GLN A 150 12.02 4.02 12.08
CA GLN A 150 11.26 3.38 11.02
C GLN A 150 9.78 3.32 11.42
N ALA A 151 8.89 3.58 10.46
CA ALA A 151 7.47 3.26 10.61
C ALA A 151 7.19 1.92 9.93
N LEU A 152 6.53 0.99 10.65
CA LEU A 152 6.04 -0.25 10.07
C LEU A 152 4.51 -0.18 10.02
N THR A 153 3.93 -0.40 8.85
CA THR A 153 2.46 -0.43 8.66
C THR A 153 2.04 -1.76 8.07
N LEU A 154 1.12 -2.45 8.74
CA LEU A 154 0.47 -3.65 8.22
C LEU A 154 -0.70 -3.25 7.33
N ILE A 155 -0.77 -3.84 6.14
CA ILE A 155 -1.90 -3.70 5.22
C ILE A 155 -2.33 -5.09 4.74
N ARG A 156 -3.47 -5.16 4.04
CA ARG A 156 -4.00 -6.43 3.49
C ARG A 156 -4.11 -7.50 4.58
N ASP A 157 -4.82 -7.16 5.65
CA ASP A 157 -5.07 -8.07 6.79
C ASP A 157 -3.79 -8.61 7.44
N GLY A 158 -2.73 -7.81 7.44
CA GLY A 158 -1.43 -8.19 8.02
C GLY A 158 -0.59 -9.13 7.15
N LEU A 159 -0.95 -9.30 5.88
CA LEU A 159 -0.16 -10.10 4.92
C LEU A 159 0.96 -9.29 4.26
N VAL A 160 0.87 -7.96 4.30
CA VAL A 160 1.88 -7.05 3.74
C VAL A 160 2.34 -6.08 4.81
N LEU A 161 3.65 -5.93 4.96
CA LEU A 161 4.28 -4.94 5.83
C LEU A 161 4.98 -3.88 4.97
N VAL A 162 4.60 -2.62 5.17
CA VAL A 162 5.27 -1.47 4.58
C VAL A 162 6.24 -0.89 5.61
N ARG A 163 7.53 -0.84 5.28
CA ARG A 163 8.58 -0.22 6.10
C ARG A 163 8.92 1.13 5.49
N GLU A 164 8.82 2.17 6.28
CA GLU A 164 9.17 3.54 5.88
C GLU A 164 10.31 4.07 6.75
N GLU A 165 11.35 4.58 6.10
CA GLU A 165 12.41 5.35 6.77
C GLU A 165 12.15 6.84 6.57
N ARG A 166 12.49 7.67 7.56
CA ARG A 166 12.22 9.11 7.50
C ARG A 166 13.38 9.93 6.97
N ASN A 167 14.61 9.46 7.11
CA ASN A 167 15.80 10.24 6.80
C ASN A 167 16.97 9.36 6.31
N PRO A 168 17.22 9.29 4.99
CA PRO A 168 16.37 9.83 3.92
C PRO A 168 15.01 9.11 3.83
N PRO A 169 13.97 9.75 3.30
CA PRO A 169 12.69 9.10 3.06
C PRO A 169 12.83 7.92 2.10
N SER A 170 12.40 6.73 2.53
CA SER A 170 12.31 5.55 1.66
C SER A 170 11.18 4.63 2.12
N SER A 171 10.65 3.82 1.20
CA SER A 171 9.57 2.89 1.50
C SER A 171 9.81 1.56 0.80
N LEU A 172 9.61 0.46 1.53
CA LEU A 172 9.74 -0.91 1.05
C LEU A 172 8.50 -1.71 1.45
N ARG A 173 8.01 -2.57 0.55
CA ARG A 173 6.85 -3.44 0.78
C ARG A 173 7.30 -4.89 0.84
N TYR A 174 6.96 -5.55 1.93
CA TYR A 174 7.27 -6.95 2.18
C TYR A 174 6.00 -7.79 2.26
N THR A 175 6.08 -9.04 1.85
CA THR A 175 5.02 -10.04 2.07
C THR A 175 5.39 -10.93 3.25
N LYS A 176 4.41 -11.29 4.07
CA LYS A 176 4.62 -12.23 5.17
C LYS A 176 5.07 -13.58 4.62
N CYS A 177 6.19 -14.08 5.13
CA CYS A 177 6.62 -15.43 4.78
C CYS A 177 5.75 -16.47 5.48
N PRO A 178 5.53 -17.65 4.85
CA PRO A 178 4.94 -18.80 5.54
C PRO A 178 5.74 -19.16 6.79
N ALA A 179 5.03 -19.67 7.81
CA ALA A 179 5.62 -20.21 9.03
C ALA A 179 6.35 -21.54 8.75
#